data_AF-M0ZT16-F1
#
_entry.id   AF-M0ZT16-F1
#
_cell.length_a   1.000
_cell.length_b   1.000
_cell.length_c   1.000
_cell.angle_alpha   90.00
_cell.angle_beta   90.00
_cell.angle_gamma   90.00
#
_symmetry.space_group_name_H-M   'P 1'
#
loop_
_entity.id
_entity.type
_entity.pdbx_description
1 polymer ?
#
loop_
_entity_poly.entity_id
_entity_poly.type
_entity_poly.pdbx_seq_one_letter_code
_entity_poly.pdbx_strand_id
1 'polypeptide(L)'
;MDITSTNEATWPFYVFLVGAMFCLLSSSICHLFSCHSQKLNLLLVQMDYVGITIMIITSFFPPMYYIFQCSPLWQIVYLTGITILGICTIITLLFPVFSTGKYRSFRAGLFMSMGCFGLFPAIHALVVNWSDPMRNITLVYESVMALCYIIGAIFYVSRVPEKWRPGLFDLVGHSHQIFHTFVIFGALAHYGAARIFVEYRTRFGCHNS
;
A
#
# COMPACT_ATOMS: atom_id res chain seq x y z
N MET A 1 1.46 5.95 38.33
CA MET A 1 2.04 5.27 37.15
C MET A 1 1.76 3.79 37.33
N ASP A 2 0.62 3.32 36.82
CA ASP A 2 0.37 1.89 36.66
C ASP A 2 0.40 1.63 35.16
N ILE A 3 1.49 1.02 34.70
CA ILE A 3 1.59 0.48 33.35
C ILE A 3 0.96 -0.91 33.43
N THR A 4 -0.37 -0.97 33.35
CA THR A 4 -1.05 -2.24 33.07
C THR A 4 -0.72 -2.62 31.63
N SER A 5 0.16 -3.61 31.46
CA SER A 5 0.43 -4.21 30.15
C SER A 5 -0.83 -4.93 29.66
N THR A 6 -1.65 -4.22 28.90
CA THR A 6 -2.73 -4.84 28.13
C THR A 6 -2.07 -5.73 27.06
N ASN A 7 -2.62 -6.92 26.80
CA ASN A 7 -2.18 -7.75 25.69
C ASN A 7 -2.44 -7.00 24.38
N GLU A 8 -1.39 -6.38 23.90
CA GLU A 8 -1.34 -5.46 22.77
C GLU A 8 -1.74 -6.18 21.47
N ALA A 9 -2.74 -5.67 20.75
CA ALA A 9 -3.18 -6.24 19.49
C ALA A 9 -2.18 -5.90 18.37
N THR A 10 -1.17 -6.75 18.16
CA THR A 10 -0.16 -6.62 17.09
C THR A 10 -0.60 -7.20 15.76
N TRP A 11 -1.76 -7.86 15.70
CA TRP A 11 -2.26 -8.49 14.48
C TRP A 11 -2.41 -7.55 13.27
N PRO A 12 -2.80 -6.24 13.39
CA PRO A 12 -2.93 -5.36 12.23
C PRO A 12 -1.60 -5.14 11.52
N PHE A 13 -0.52 -5.05 12.29
CA PHE A 13 0.84 -4.94 11.78
C PHE A 13 1.25 -6.19 10.98
N TYR A 14 0.95 -7.38 11.51
CA TYR A 14 1.24 -8.63 10.78
C TYR A 14 0.39 -8.80 9.52
N VAL A 15 -0.85 -8.31 9.50
CA VAL A 15 -1.68 -8.28 8.28
C VAL A 15 -1.01 -7.46 7.19
N PHE A 16 -0.51 -6.26 7.51
CA PHE A 16 0.28 -5.46 6.57
C PHE A 16 1.54 -6.21 6.09
N LEU A 17 2.32 -6.79 7.00
CA LEU A 17 3.54 -7.51 6.63
C LEU A 17 3.28 -8.67 5.69
N VAL A 18 2.29 -9.51 5.98
CA VAL A 18 1.91 -10.63 5.12
C VAL A 18 1.47 -10.13 3.74
N GLY A 19 0.68 -9.06 3.68
CA GLY A 19 0.26 -8.46 2.41
C GLY A 19 1.42 -7.90 1.59
N ALA A 20 2.36 -7.19 2.23
CA ALA A 20 3.56 -6.67 1.59
C ALA A 20 4.47 -7.80 1.08
N MET A 21 4.71 -8.84 1.90
CA MET A 21 5.50 -10.00 1.50
C MET A 21 4.86 -10.74 0.34
N PHE A 22 3.53 -10.92 0.36
CA PHE A 22 2.80 -11.53 -0.75
C PHE A 22 2.97 -10.73 -2.04
N CYS A 23 2.83 -9.40 -2.00
CA CYS A 23 3.01 -8.52 -3.16
C CYS A 23 4.42 -8.63 -3.74
N LEU A 24 5.46 -8.55 -2.90
CA LEU A 24 6.84 -8.60 -3.37
C LEU A 24 7.21 -9.98 -3.92
N LEU A 25 6.70 -11.04 -3.29
CA LEU A 25 6.90 -12.42 -3.75
C LEU A 25 6.18 -12.69 -5.07
N SER A 26 4.91 -12.30 -5.20
CA SER A 26 4.16 -12.49 -6.44
C SER A 26 4.81 -11.74 -7.59
N SER A 27 5.32 -10.53 -7.35
CA SER A 27 6.06 -9.76 -8.34
C SER A 27 7.37 -10.43 -8.75
N SER A 28 8.14 -10.90 -7.78
CA SER A 28 9.42 -11.59 -8.03
C SER A 28 9.22 -12.87 -8.85
N ILE A 29 8.24 -13.69 -8.48
CA ILE A 29 7.87 -14.92 -9.22
C ILE A 29 7.41 -14.55 -10.63
N CYS A 30 6.57 -13.52 -10.78
CA CYS A 30 6.08 -13.08 -12.08
C CYS A 30 7.23 -12.72 -13.03
N HIS A 31 8.16 -11.87 -12.57
CA HIS A 31 9.28 -11.45 -13.40
C HIS A 31 10.27 -12.59 -13.68
N LEU A 32 10.51 -13.49 -12.72
CA LEU A 32 11.40 -14.63 -12.89
C LEU A 32 10.90 -15.63 -13.95
N PHE A 33 9.59 -15.91 -13.98
CA PHE A 33 9.00 -16.92 -14.87
C PHE A 33 8.24 -16.35 -16.07
N SER A 34 8.35 -15.04 -16.32
CA SER A 34 7.63 -14.33 -17.39
C SER A 34 7.93 -14.87 -18.80
N CYS A 35 9.11 -15.45 -19.03
CA CYS A 35 9.52 -16.00 -20.32
C CYS A 35 9.10 -17.45 -20.57
N HIS A 36 8.48 -18.13 -19.59
CA HIS A 36 8.22 -19.57 -19.66
C HIS A 36 7.12 -19.94 -20.68
N SER A 37 5.92 -19.36 -20.56
CA SER A 37 4.84 -19.57 -21.53
C SER A 37 3.84 -18.42 -21.49
N GLN A 38 3.14 -18.17 -22.60
CA GLN A 38 2.17 -17.07 -22.67
C GLN A 38 1.04 -17.21 -21.65
N LYS A 39 0.52 -18.43 -21.43
CA LYS A 39 -0.54 -18.70 -20.46
C LYS A 39 -0.08 -18.46 -19.02
N LEU A 40 1.11 -18.95 -18.67
CA LEU A 40 1.67 -18.76 -17.33
C LEU A 40 2.00 -17.28 -17.08
N ASN A 41 2.60 -16.59 -18.05
CA ASN A 41 2.91 -15.17 -17.95
C ASN A 41 1.66 -14.32 -17.70
N LEU A 42 0.55 -14.61 -18.39
CA LEU A 42 -0.71 -13.89 -18.16
C LEU A 42 -1.21 -14.08 -16.72
N LEU A 43 -1.23 -15.33 -16.22
CA LEU A 43 -1.63 -15.63 -14.85
C LEU A 43 -0.71 -14.92 -13.83
N LEU A 44 0.61 -14.98 -14.03
CA LEU A 44 1.58 -14.39 -13.12
C LEU A 44 1.46 -12.86 -13.06
N VAL A 45 1.26 -12.21 -14.21
CA VAL A 45 1.03 -10.75 -14.28
C VAL A 45 -0.26 -10.37 -13.56
N GLN A 46 -1.32 -11.17 -13.69
CA GLN A 46 -2.55 -10.95 -12.93
C GLN A 46 -2.31 -11.09 -11.42
N MET A 47 -1.56 -12.11 -10.99
CA MET A 47 -1.19 -12.32 -9.59
C MET A 47 -0.30 -11.21 -9.03
N ASP A 48 0.60 -10.63 -9.84
CA ASP A 48 1.39 -9.45 -9.49
C ASP A 48 0.47 -8.24 -9.20
N TYR A 49 -0.52 -7.99 -10.06
CA TYR A 49 -1.51 -6.93 -9.85
C TYR A 49 -2.42 -7.17 -8.63
N VAL A 50 -2.81 -8.43 -8.37
CA VAL A 50 -3.52 -8.81 -7.14
C VAL A 50 -2.64 -8.53 -5.93
N GLY A 51 -1.34 -8.81 -6.02
CA GLY A 51 -0.35 -8.50 -4.99
C GLY A 51 -0.35 -7.03 -4.59
N ILE A 52 -0.26 -6.12 -5.56
CA ILE A 52 -0.33 -4.66 -5.33
C ILE A 52 -1.63 -4.31 -4.61
N THR A 53 -2.76 -4.86 -5.06
CA THR A 53 -4.07 -4.57 -4.48
C THR A 53 -4.17 -5.04 -3.02
N ILE A 54 -3.67 -6.24 -2.72
CA ILE A 54 -3.63 -6.80 -1.36
C ILE A 54 -2.72 -5.95 -0.46
N MET A 55 -1.55 -5.53 -0.94
CA MET A 55 -0.66 -4.65 -0.18
C MET A 55 -1.35 -3.33 0.19
N ILE A 56 -2.10 -2.72 -0.74
CA ILE A 56 -2.86 -1.49 -0.46
C ILE A 56 -3.96 -1.75 0.58
N ILE A 57 -4.75 -2.83 0.46
CA ILE A 57 -5.80 -3.12 1.44
C ILE A 57 -5.20 -3.34 2.84
N THR A 58 -4.15 -4.17 2.90
CA THR A 58 -3.53 -4.56 4.17
C THR A 58 -2.77 -3.42 4.85
N SER A 59 -2.22 -2.45 4.10
CA SER A 59 -1.60 -1.25 4.68
C SER A 59 -2.60 -0.32 5.38
N PHE A 60 -3.91 -0.44 5.13
CA PHE A 60 -4.89 0.35 5.89
C PHE A 60 -5.12 -0.21 7.30
N PHE A 61 -4.80 -1.48 7.57
CA PHE A 61 -5.09 -2.12 8.85
C PHE A 61 -4.39 -1.44 10.04
N PRO A 62 -3.05 -1.23 10.03
CA PRO A 62 -2.37 -0.56 11.13
C PRO A 62 -2.92 0.85 11.43
N PRO A 63 -2.93 1.82 10.49
CA PRO A 63 -3.39 3.17 10.80
C PRO A 63 -4.86 3.19 11.21
N MET A 64 -5.75 2.41 10.55
CA MET A 64 -7.17 2.44 10.90
C MET A 64 -7.41 1.88 12.31
N TYR A 65 -6.78 0.76 12.64
CA TYR A 65 -6.96 0.13 13.94
C TYR A 65 -6.41 1.00 15.09
N TYR A 66 -5.16 1.46 14.97
CA TYR A 66 -4.49 2.17 16.07
C TYR A 66 -4.95 3.62 16.24
N ILE A 67 -5.23 4.35 15.15
CA ILE A 67 -5.70 5.74 15.24
C ILE A 67 -7.13 5.79 15.78
N PHE A 68 -8.01 4.94 15.25
CA PHE A 68 -9.43 4.92 15.61
C PHE A 68 -9.76 3.86 16.66
N GLN A 69 -8.79 3.46 17.50
CA GLN A 69 -8.99 2.45 18.54
C GLN A 69 -10.17 2.76 19.48
N CYS A 70 -10.46 4.05 19.71
CA CYS A 70 -11.57 4.51 20.55
C CYS A 70 -12.88 4.71 19.78
N SER A 71 -12.91 4.43 18.49
CA SER A 71 -14.08 4.63 17.63
C SER A 71 -14.20 3.50 16.61
N PRO A 72 -14.65 2.30 17.05
CA PRO A 72 -14.68 1.09 16.21
C PRO A 72 -15.54 1.25 14.95
N LEU A 73 -16.55 2.12 14.98
CA LEU A 73 -17.36 2.45 13.80
C LEU A 73 -16.49 2.91 12.62
N TRP A 74 -15.55 3.82 12.87
CA TRP A 74 -14.70 4.38 11.82
C TRP A 74 -13.69 3.36 11.29
N GLN A 75 -13.20 2.47 12.13
CA GLN A 75 -12.38 1.34 11.69
C GLN A 75 -13.15 0.49 10.67
N ILE A 76 -14.38 0.10 11.01
CA ILE A 76 -15.22 -0.74 10.15
C ILE A 76 -15.52 -0.03 8.83
N VAL A 77 -15.93 1.25 8.88
CA VAL A 77 -16.26 2.03 7.69
C VAL A 77 -15.07 2.11 6.72
N TYR A 78 -13.89 2.48 7.20
CA TYR A 78 -12.73 2.65 6.32
C TYR A 78 -12.15 1.32 5.83
N LEU A 79 -12.07 0.30 6.70
CA LEU A 79 -11.58 -1.03 6.30
C LEU A 79 -12.53 -1.73 5.33
N THR A 80 -13.84 -1.58 5.52
CA THR A 80 -14.84 -2.11 4.58
C THR A 80 -14.76 -1.37 3.25
N GLY A 81 -14.65 -0.04 3.27
CA GLY A 81 -14.53 0.79 2.07
C GLY A 81 -13.33 0.41 1.20
N ILE A 82 -12.14 0.33 1.78
CA ILE A 82 -10.93 -0.06 1.03
C ILE A 82 -11.00 -1.50 0.55
N THR A 83 -11.61 -2.42 1.32
CA THR A 83 -11.79 -3.81 0.91
C THR A 83 -12.73 -3.93 -0.29
N ILE A 84 -13.85 -3.21 -0.31
CA ILE A 84 -14.78 -3.19 -1.45
C ILE A 84 -14.07 -2.65 -2.70
N LEU A 85 -13.38 -1.50 -2.58
CA LEU A 85 -12.60 -0.93 -3.69
C LEU A 85 -11.54 -1.91 -4.20
N GLY A 86 -10.88 -2.61 -3.29
CA GLY A 86 -9.88 -3.63 -3.59
C GLY A 86 -10.45 -4.85 -4.29
N ILE A 87 -11.60 -5.36 -3.85
CA ILE A 87 -12.29 -6.49 -4.52
C ILE A 87 -12.71 -6.10 -5.94
N CYS A 88 -13.30 -4.91 -6.11
CA CYS A 88 -13.65 -4.39 -7.45
C CYS A 88 -12.41 -4.29 -8.35
N THR A 89 -11.28 -3.83 -7.80
CA THR A 89 -10.00 -3.72 -8.51
C THR A 89 -9.46 -5.10 -8.90
N ILE A 90 -9.45 -6.07 -7.98
CA ILE A 90 -9.04 -7.46 -8.25
C ILE A 90 -9.89 -8.07 -9.36
N ILE A 91 -11.23 -8.00 -9.23
CA ILE A 91 -12.14 -8.53 -10.25
C ILE A 91 -11.83 -7.92 -11.62
N THR A 92 -11.61 -6.61 -11.68
CA THR A 92 -11.26 -5.91 -12.92
C THR A 92 -9.94 -6.43 -13.49
N LEU A 93 -8.90 -6.58 -12.65
CA LEU A 93 -7.55 -6.95 -13.11
C LEU A 93 -7.42 -8.43 -13.49
N LEU A 94 -8.31 -9.29 -13.00
CA LEU A 94 -8.41 -10.70 -13.39
C LEU A 94 -8.98 -10.89 -14.81
N PHE A 95 -9.53 -9.86 -15.45
CA PHE A 95 -9.85 -9.94 -16.88
C PHE A 95 -8.57 -9.76 -17.74
N PRO A 96 -8.29 -10.70 -18.67
CA PRO A 96 -7.06 -10.68 -19.49
C PRO A 96 -6.83 -9.39 -20.27
N VAL A 97 -7.91 -8.73 -20.71
CA VAL A 97 -7.85 -7.48 -21.51
C VAL A 97 -7.10 -6.38 -20.76
N PHE A 98 -7.34 -6.24 -19.46
CA PHE A 98 -6.72 -5.20 -18.64
C PHE A 98 -5.28 -5.50 -18.24
N SER A 99 -4.80 -6.73 -18.49
CA SER A 99 -3.40 -7.10 -18.28
C SER A 99 -2.47 -6.66 -19.41
N THR A 100 -3.02 -6.28 -20.56
CA THR A 100 -2.24 -5.83 -21.71
C THR A 100 -1.56 -4.47 -21.48
N GLY A 101 -0.48 -4.20 -22.22
CA GLY A 101 0.26 -2.94 -22.11
C GLY A 101 -0.57 -1.67 -22.39
N LYS A 102 -1.65 -1.79 -23.18
CA LYS A 102 -2.57 -0.69 -23.54
C LYS A 102 -3.28 -0.09 -22.32
N TYR A 103 -3.61 -0.91 -21.31
CA TYR A 103 -4.35 -0.49 -20.12
C TYR A 103 -3.44 -0.10 -18.96
N ARG A 104 -2.16 0.18 -19.21
CA ARG A 104 -1.20 0.55 -18.16
C ARG A 104 -1.67 1.74 -17.33
N SER A 105 -2.06 2.84 -17.98
CA SER A 105 -2.54 4.04 -17.27
C SER A 105 -3.84 3.78 -16.52
N PHE A 106 -4.71 2.93 -17.07
CA PHE A 106 -5.94 2.52 -16.39
C PHE A 106 -5.65 1.76 -15.09
N ARG A 107 -4.72 0.78 -15.12
CA ARG A 107 -4.29 0.08 -13.90
C ARG A 107 -3.69 1.02 -12.86
N ALA A 108 -2.79 1.91 -13.30
CA ALA A 108 -2.23 2.93 -12.41
C ALA A 108 -3.32 3.81 -11.80
N GLY A 109 -4.35 4.18 -12.56
CA GLY A 109 -5.52 4.91 -12.07
C GLY A 109 -6.32 4.15 -11.01
N LEU A 110 -6.52 2.83 -11.17
CA LEU A 110 -7.18 1.98 -10.16
C LEU A 110 -6.40 1.94 -8.85
N PHE A 111 -5.08 1.71 -8.92
CA PHE A 111 -4.25 1.72 -7.71
C PHE A 111 -4.17 3.10 -7.07
N MET A 112 -4.09 4.16 -7.87
CA MET A 112 -4.08 5.54 -7.38
C MET A 112 -5.39 5.91 -6.71
N SER A 113 -6.54 5.49 -7.23
CA SER A 113 -7.84 5.79 -6.61
C SER A 113 -7.98 5.13 -5.24
N MET A 114 -7.49 3.90 -5.09
CA MET A 114 -7.38 3.23 -3.78
C MET A 114 -6.45 3.99 -2.83
N GLY A 115 -5.30 4.48 -3.30
CA GLY A 115 -4.41 5.34 -2.52
C GLY A 115 -5.07 6.65 -2.09
N CYS A 116 -5.79 7.32 -3.00
CA CYS A 116 -6.53 8.56 -2.74
C CYS A 116 -7.65 8.36 -1.73
N PHE A 117 -8.27 7.17 -1.64
CA PHE A 117 -9.22 6.86 -0.58
C PHE A 117 -8.60 7.04 0.81
N GLY A 118 -7.29 6.83 0.97
CA GLY A 118 -6.55 7.07 2.21
C GLY A 118 -6.52 8.52 2.69
N LEU A 119 -6.81 9.50 1.82
CA LEU A 119 -6.89 10.91 2.21
C LEU A 119 -8.07 11.18 3.16
N PHE A 120 -9.19 10.49 2.97
CA PHE A 120 -10.37 10.65 3.83
C PHE A 120 -10.10 10.27 5.29
N PRO A 121 -9.62 9.05 5.61
CA PRO A 121 -9.29 8.70 6.99
C PRO A 121 -8.08 9.48 7.51
N ALA A 122 -7.12 9.89 6.67
CA ALA A 122 -6.01 10.72 7.11
C ALA A 122 -6.47 12.11 7.59
N ILE A 123 -7.33 12.80 6.81
CA ILE A 123 -7.92 14.08 7.21
C ILE A 123 -8.79 13.92 8.45
N HIS A 124 -9.58 12.86 8.53
CA HIS A 124 -10.39 12.60 9.71
C HIS A 124 -9.53 12.34 10.96
N ALA A 125 -8.47 11.55 10.82
CA ALA A 125 -7.50 11.29 11.87
C ALA A 125 -6.83 12.57 12.38
N LEU A 126 -6.46 13.48 11.47
CA LEU A 126 -5.88 14.78 11.75
C LEU A 126 -6.79 15.65 12.63
N VAL A 127 -8.07 15.70 12.30
CA VAL A 127 -9.07 16.50 13.01
C VAL A 127 -9.33 15.93 14.40
N VAL A 128 -9.54 14.62 14.52
CA VAL A 128 -9.90 13.97 15.79
C VAL A 128 -8.71 13.88 16.75
N ASN A 129 -7.49 13.77 16.23
CA ASN A 129 -6.28 13.60 17.05
C ASN A 129 -5.38 14.86 17.01
N TRP A 130 -5.98 16.05 17.02
CA TRP A 130 -5.27 17.32 16.91
C TRP A 130 -4.29 17.62 18.07
N SER A 131 -4.45 16.99 19.23
CA SER A 131 -3.54 17.17 20.37
C SER A 131 -2.48 16.07 20.49
N ASP A 132 -2.48 15.06 19.61
CA ASP A 132 -1.57 13.92 19.72
C ASP A 132 -0.11 14.32 19.37
N PRO A 133 0.87 14.19 20.30
CA PRO A 133 2.26 14.51 20.04
C PRO A 133 2.92 13.66 18.94
N MET A 134 2.49 12.41 18.72
CA MET A 134 3.08 11.54 17.70
C MET A 134 2.48 11.77 16.30
N ARG A 135 1.40 12.55 16.20
CA ARG A 135 0.70 12.81 14.94
C ARG A 135 1.65 13.29 13.83
N ASN A 136 2.46 14.30 14.11
CA ASN A 136 3.32 14.91 13.10
C ASN A 136 4.36 13.91 12.55
N ILE A 137 4.92 13.06 13.41
CA ILE A 137 5.90 12.05 13.00
C ILE A 137 5.23 11.02 12.11
N THR A 138 4.10 10.45 12.53
CA THR A 138 3.36 9.48 11.73
C THR A 138 2.92 10.07 10.38
N LEU A 139 2.43 11.30 10.36
CA LEU A 139 2.08 11.99 9.11
C LEU A 139 3.26 12.11 8.16
N VAL A 140 4.46 12.39 8.67
CA VAL A 140 5.67 12.47 7.84
C VAL A 140 5.94 11.12 7.18
N TYR A 141 5.91 10.02 7.93
CA TYR A 141 6.12 8.68 7.36
C TYR A 141 5.04 8.31 6.32
N GLU A 142 3.77 8.56 6.61
CA GLU A 142 2.67 8.31 5.66
C GLU A 142 2.73 9.23 4.44
N SER A 143 3.18 10.47 4.61
CA SER A 143 3.40 11.41 3.49
C SER A 143 4.57 10.97 2.61
N VAL A 144 5.67 10.49 3.21
CA VAL A 144 6.79 9.90 2.47
C VAL A 144 6.33 8.67 1.69
N MET A 145 5.55 7.78 2.32
CA MET A 145 4.95 6.64 1.62
C MET A 145 4.12 7.10 0.41
N ALA A 146 3.21 8.06 0.60
CA ALA A 146 2.35 8.58 -0.48
C ALA A 146 3.17 9.19 -1.62
N LEU A 147 4.20 9.98 -1.30
CA LEU A 147 5.10 10.56 -2.30
C LEU A 147 5.86 9.48 -3.07
N CYS A 148 6.38 8.46 -2.38
CA CYS A 148 7.06 7.35 -3.04
C CYS A 148 6.13 6.65 -4.04
N TYR A 149 4.89 6.33 -3.66
CA TYR A 149 3.95 5.69 -4.57
C TYR A 149 3.52 6.57 -5.74
N ILE A 150 3.31 7.87 -5.52
CA ILE A 150 2.98 8.81 -6.59
C ILE A 150 4.13 8.91 -7.59
N ILE A 151 5.37 9.09 -7.12
CA ILE A 151 6.55 9.20 -7.97
C ILE A 151 6.77 7.89 -8.73
N GLY A 152 6.67 6.74 -8.05
CA GLY A 152 6.75 5.42 -8.69
C GLY A 152 5.71 5.25 -9.79
N ALA A 153 4.45 5.62 -9.54
CA ALA A 153 3.38 5.54 -10.54
C ALA A 153 3.64 6.44 -11.75
N ILE A 154 4.21 7.63 -11.55
CA ILE A 154 4.62 8.53 -12.64
C ILE A 154 5.67 7.87 -13.52
N PHE A 155 6.70 7.25 -12.94
CA PHE A 155 7.71 6.49 -13.70
C PHE A 155 7.08 5.32 -14.47
N TYR A 156 6.24 4.52 -13.80
CA TYR A 156 5.55 3.38 -14.41
C TYR A 156 4.75 3.77 -15.66
N VAL A 157 3.95 4.85 -15.56
CA VAL A 157 3.08 5.32 -16.65
C VAL A 157 3.89 6.02 -17.75
N SER A 158 4.83 6.90 -17.39
CA SER A 158 5.56 7.73 -18.35
C SER A 158 6.56 6.96 -19.21
N ARG A 159 7.06 5.82 -18.71
CA ARG A 159 8.16 5.03 -19.32
C ARG A 159 9.45 5.81 -19.49
N VAL A 160 9.70 6.76 -18.60
CA VAL A 160 10.95 7.51 -18.55
C VAL A 160 11.90 6.76 -17.62
N PRO A 161 13.19 6.60 -17.96
CA PRO A 161 13.93 7.25 -19.05
C PRO A 161 13.98 6.46 -20.38
N GLU A 162 13.51 5.21 -20.44
CA GLU A 162 13.65 4.36 -21.64
C GLU A 162 12.92 4.91 -22.87
N LYS A 163 11.86 5.70 -22.68
CA LYS A 163 11.16 6.43 -23.74
C LYS A 163 12.05 7.49 -24.40
N TRP A 164 12.98 8.09 -23.66
CA TRP A 164 13.86 9.15 -24.17
C TRP A 164 15.10 8.59 -24.87
N ARG A 165 15.61 7.45 -24.40
CA ARG A 165 16.81 6.79 -24.98
C ARG A 165 16.56 5.29 -25.11
N PRO A 166 15.83 4.85 -26.15
CA PRO A 166 15.62 3.42 -26.41
C PRO A 166 16.96 2.69 -26.56
N GLY A 167 17.09 1.49 -25.98
CA GLY A 167 18.32 0.70 -26.02
C GLY A 167 19.29 0.95 -24.87
N LEU A 168 19.28 2.15 -24.25
CA LEU A 168 20.23 2.50 -23.19
C LEU A 168 19.85 1.89 -21.83
N PHE A 169 18.55 1.76 -21.57
CA PHE A 169 18.00 1.34 -20.28
C PHE A 169 17.44 -0.10 -20.32
N ASP A 170 17.87 -0.92 -21.28
CA ASP A 170 17.29 -2.25 -21.51
C ASP A 170 17.57 -3.23 -20.35
N LEU A 171 18.71 -3.07 -19.65
CA LEU A 171 19.10 -3.93 -18.53
C LEU A 171 18.88 -3.28 -17.15
N VAL A 172 19.23 -1.99 -17.01
CA VAL A 172 19.23 -1.29 -15.73
C VAL A 172 18.64 0.12 -15.89
N GLY A 173 17.82 0.54 -14.93
CA GLY A 173 17.34 1.91 -14.82
C GLY A 173 16.12 2.23 -15.69
N HIS A 174 15.47 1.24 -16.29
CA HIS A 174 14.16 1.45 -16.93
C HIS A 174 13.08 1.74 -15.89
N SER A 175 11.99 2.39 -16.32
CA SER A 175 10.97 2.94 -15.42
C SER A 175 10.32 1.88 -14.52
N HIS A 176 10.17 0.65 -15.00
CA HIS A 176 9.60 -0.45 -14.22
C HIS A 176 10.52 -0.90 -13.06
N GLN A 177 11.85 -0.84 -13.20
CA GLN A 177 12.78 -1.06 -12.08
C GLN A 177 12.69 0.07 -11.06
N ILE A 178 12.67 1.32 -11.55
CA ILE A 178 12.52 2.51 -10.71
C ILE A 178 11.21 2.44 -9.91
N PHE A 179 10.11 2.05 -10.56
CA PHE A 179 8.82 1.82 -9.91
C PHE A 179 8.94 0.85 -8.74
N HIS A 180 9.55 -0.32 -8.94
CA HIS A 180 9.76 -1.32 -7.87
C HIS A 180 10.58 -0.77 -6.71
N THR A 181 11.63 0.01 -6.99
CA THR A 181 12.41 0.68 -5.94
C THR A 181 11.54 1.62 -5.09
N PHE A 182 10.69 2.43 -5.74
CA PHE A 182 9.76 3.31 -5.02
C PHE A 182 8.69 2.55 -4.23
N VAL A 183 8.23 1.40 -4.73
CA VAL A 183 7.31 0.53 -3.98
C VAL A 183 7.96 0.04 -2.67
N ILE A 184 9.23 -0.39 -2.73
CA ILE A 184 9.97 -0.82 -1.54
C ILE A 184 10.16 0.33 -0.55
N PHE A 185 10.58 1.51 -1.01
CA PHE A 185 10.73 2.67 -0.13
C PHE A 185 9.40 3.13 0.48
N GLY A 186 8.31 3.09 -0.28
CA GLY A 186 6.97 3.36 0.23
C GLY A 186 6.57 2.36 1.33
N ALA A 187 6.77 1.07 1.10
CA ALA A 187 6.49 0.02 2.08
C ALA A 187 7.35 0.16 3.35
N LEU A 188 8.63 0.54 3.22
CA LEU A 188 9.52 0.80 4.36
C LEU A 188 9.11 2.04 5.16
N ALA A 189 8.69 3.11 4.49
CA ALA A 189 8.15 4.30 5.15
C ALA A 189 6.88 3.96 5.94
N HIS A 190 5.96 3.20 5.33
CA HIS A 190 4.75 2.73 6.00
C HIS A 190 5.06 1.78 7.16
N TYR A 191 6.04 0.89 7.01
CA TYR A 191 6.52 0.04 8.11
C TYR A 191 6.98 0.89 9.31
N GLY A 192 7.71 1.98 9.06
CA GLY A 192 8.10 2.94 10.09
C GLY A 192 6.89 3.56 10.80
N ALA A 193 5.88 4.03 10.05
CA ALA A 193 4.63 4.51 10.63
C ALA A 193 3.92 3.43 11.47
N ALA A 194 3.82 2.21 10.94
CA ALA A 194 3.18 1.07 11.60
C ALA A 194 3.85 0.70 12.92
N ARG A 195 5.18 0.74 12.98
CA ARG A 195 5.95 0.57 14.22
C ARG A 195 5.62 1.63 15.25
N ILE A 196 5.57 2.90 14.84
CA ILE A 196 5.20 4.01 15.72
C ILE A 196 3.77 3.83 16.25
N PHE A 197 2.82 3.42 15.40
CA PHE A 197 1.46 3.15 15.84
C PHE A 197 1.41 2.06 16.92
N VAL A 198 2.11 0.93 16.71
CA VAL A 198 2.17 -0.15 17.72
C VAL A 198 2.81 0.35 19.01
N GLU A 199 3.95 1.04 18.94
CA GLU A 199 4.69 1.45 20.14
C GLU A 199 3.97 2.55 20.95
N TYR A 200 3.28 3.46 20.27
CA TYR A 200 2.64 4.61 20.89
C TYR A 200 1.19 4.36 21.28
N ARG A 201 0.34 3.95 20.33
CA ARG A 201 -1.11 3.86 20.57
C ARG A 201 -1.50 2.70 21.46
N THR A 202 -0.65 1.68 21.55
CA THR A 202 -0.92 0.57 22.46
C THR A 202 -0.62 0.90 23.93
N ARG A 203 0.30 1.82 24.19
CA ARG A 203 0.57 2.35 25.54
C ARG A 203 -0.46 3.37 26.00
N PHE A 204 -1.06 4.09 25.07
CA PHE A 204 -2.08 5.13 25.33
C PHE A 204 -3.44 4.65 24.81
N GLY A 205 -4.05 3.73 25.56
CA GLY A 205 -5.40 3.24 25.28
C GLY A 205 -6.49 4.29 25.51
N CYS A 206 -7.73 3.94 25.19
CA CYS A 206 -8.87 4.82 25.42
C CYS A 206 -9.10 5.00 26.92
N HIS A 207 -9.09 6.25 27.39
CA HIS A 207 -9.61 6.53 28.72
C HIS A 207 -11.13 6.32 28.67
N ASN A 208 -11.64 5.38 29.46
CA ASN A 208 -13.08 5.25 29.67
C ASN A 208 -13.58 6.58 30.26
N SER A 209 -14.30 7.36 29.46
CA SER A 209 -15.16 8.43 29.94
C SER A 209 -16.41 7.84 30.58
#